data_AF-A0A661BBF5-F1
#
_entry.id   AF-A0A661BBF5-F1
#
_cell.length_a   1.000
_cell.length_b   1.000
_cell.length_c   1.000
_cell.angle_alpha   90.00
_cell.angle_beta   90.00
_cell.angle_gamma   90.00
#
_symmetry.space_group_name_H-M   'P 1'
#
loop_
_entity.id
_entity.type
_entity.pdbx_description
1 polymer ?
#
loop_
_entity_poly.entity_id
_entity_poly.type
_entity_poly.pdbx_seq_one_letter_code
_entity_poly.pdbx_strand_id
1 'polypeptide(L)'
;MIRLYTPGTGFPDLEAKIAYGLAAIGLEVTDEVEIEEYGGRFIVRIGTDNTKAINKAFEMFVRRMLTSTHMFFIPGVQAKYRDVYTTADRHGKLKERLLNYDLLSLYDNRGNIPVNFRSDKLCHHEEIPPLGKSDARKTGGLLLAASTHAGKPYKKDSVVTNFNTTLCEVCGYIAIIGLAKFAFQNIVGEKAYRNIVTIAIPSEKLDSSAIKFIMSAQRIVSKKWLTGDISLRTTPFALMAKFPSICYSLKDVNTTLHVSAFSPDGRGGFRLDEFTSQSDIPFKKFIRTHPENVATVDKLLGRQPAVSAIDALYECLQSNDWSYASLFARLYSKETSKGNYVNLLYPKTANYLLKEVCMIPEEIIKDEAINALASTLRHFVLERNYGYVDSIRNARYESKDFEETIAKLLREAQIRSDPEHKKYVPIPSDEQIRHIFSIASESEEKFNQVKTALSILAFTWHRSEKVNKEEVS
;
A
#
# COMPACT_ATOMS: atom_id res chain seq x y z
N MET A 1 -30.85 9.90 13.81
CA MET A 1 -29.53 9.70 13.14
C MET A 1 -28.83 11.04 13.04
N ILE A 2 -27.69 11.16 13.72
CA ILE A 2 -26.87 12.36 13.77
C ILE A 2 -25.92 12.37 12.56
N ARG A 3 -25.66 13.56 12.01
CA ARG A 3 -24.76 13.78 10.87
C ARG A 3 -23.70 14.79 11.28
N LEU A 4 -22.43 14.45 11.13
CA LEU A 4 -21.29 15.30 11.47
C LEU A 4 -20.44 15.48 10.21
N TYR A 5 -20.24 16.74 9.79
CA TYR A 5 -19.51 17.11 8.60
C TYR A 5 -18.09 17.51 8.98
N THR A 6 -17.08 16.89 8.38
CA THR A 6 -15.70 17.32 8.61
C THR A 6 -15.47 18.73 8.08
N PRO A 7 -14.50 19.49 8.63
CA PRO A 7 -14.51 20.94 8.50
C PRO A 7 -13.96 21.45 7.16
N GLY A 8 -13.47 20.58 6.27
CA GLY A 8 -12.96 20.95 4.96
C GLY A 8 -11.68 21.76 5.00
N THR A 9 -10.69 21.21 5.68
CA THR A 9 -9.31 21.74 5.81
C THR A 9 -8.56 21.88 4.49
N GLY A 10 -9.06 21.29 3.40
CA GLY A 10 -8.37 21.24 2.10
C GLY A 10 -7.28 20.16 2.01
N PHE A 11 -7.10 19.36 3.05
CA PHE A 11 -6.12 18.26 3.07
C PHE A 11 -6.83 16.90 3.23
N PRO A 12 -6.90 16.06 2.17
CA PRO A 12 -7.65 14.80 2.21
C PRO A 12 -7.22 13.85 3.33
N ASP A 13 -5.92 13.80 3.61
CA ASP A 13 -5.37 12.94 4.65
C ASP A 13 -5.79 13.40 6.06
N LEU A 14 -6.00 14.71 6.25
CA LEU A 14 -6.44 15.29 7.51
C LEU A 14 -7.96 15.15 7.69
N GLU A 15 -8.74 15.39 6.63
CA GLU A 15 -10.18 15.17 6.61
C GLU A 15 -10.51 13.72 6.96
N ALA A 16 -9.81 12.76 6.36
CA ALA A 16 -9.99 11.34 6.65
C ALA A 16 -9.70 11.03 8.13
N LYS A 17 -8.63 11.58 8.72
CA LYS A 17 -8.33 11.39 10.15
C LYS A 17 -9.42 11.96 11.05
N ILE A 18 -9.97 13.13 10.72
CA ILE A 18 -11.08 13.71 11.48
C ILE A 18 -12.33 12.83 11.35
N ALA A 19 -12.68 12.39 10.14
CA ALA A 19 -13.81 11.50 9.88
C ALA A 19 -13.72 10.20 10.67
N TYR A 20 -12.56 9.53 10.63
CA TYR A 20 -12.31 8.32 11.41
C TYR A 20 -12.34 8.56 12.92
N GLY A 21 -11.85 9.71 13.39
CA GLY A 21 -11.94 10.09 14.80
C GLY A 21 -13.39 10.22 15.27
N LEU A 22 -14.24 10.90 14.48
CA LEU A 22 -15.67 11.01 14.73
C LEU A 22 -16.36 9.65 14.68
N ALA A 23 -16.01 8.80 13.70
CA ALA A 23 -16.54 7.45 13.60
C ALA A 23 -16.16 6.58 14.82
N ALA A 24 -14.93 6.71 15.33
CA ALA A 24 -14.51 6.04 16.56
C ALA A 24 -15.39 6.41 17.76
N ILE A 25 -15.74 7.70 17.87
CA ILE A 25 -16.62 8.21 18.92
C ILE A 25 -18.03 7.65 18.74
N GLY A 26 -18.55 7.65 17.50
CA GLY A 26 -19.86 7.07 17.18
C GLY A 26 -19.96 5.58 17.53
N LEU A 27 -18.90 4.82 17.27
CA LEU A 27 -18.85 3.37 17.53
C LEU A 27 -18.87 3.01 19.01
N GLU A 28 -18.58 3.93 19.92
CA GLU A 28 -18.77 3.71 21.37
C GLU A 28 -20.23 3.91 21.80
N VAL A 29 -21.07 4.48 20.94
CA VAL A 29 -22.48 4.80 21.23
C VAL A 29 -23.45 3.86 20.51
N THR A 30 -23.13 3.48 19.27
CA THR A 30 -23.99 2.65 18.43
C THR A 30 -23.15 1.80 17.46
N ASP A 31 -23.73 0.69 17.02
CA ASP A 31 -23.13 -0.18 16.01
C ASP A 31 -23.31 0.33 14.58
N GLU A 32 -24.17 1.34 14.39
CA GLU A 32 -24.52 1.96 13.11
C GLU A 32 -23.74 3.27 12.90
N VAL A 33 -22.59 3.18 12.26
CA VAL A 33 -21.76 4.32 11.85
C VAL A 33 -21.39 4.21 10.38
N GLU A 34 -21.43 5.32 9.66
CA GLU A 34 -21.05 5.38 8.25
C GLU A 34 -20.17 6.60 7.97
N ILE A 35 -19.25 6.48 7.00
CA ILE A 35 -18.46 7.60 6.47
C ILE A 35 -18.74 7.69 4.96
N GLU A 36 -19.03 8.88 4.45
CA GLU A 36 -19.24 9.11 3.02
C GLU A 36 -18.51 10.37 2.57
N GLU A 37 -17.91 10.35 1.38
CA GLU A 37 -17.29 11.53 0.78
C GLU A 37 -18.36 12.59 0.46
N TYR A 38 -18.03 13.86 0.70
CA TYR A 38 -18.90 15.00 0.45
C TYR A 38 -18.10 16.23 0.00
N GLY A 39 -17.84 16.34 -1.31
CA GLY A 39 -17.23 17.53 -1.91
C GLY A 39 -15.84 17.88 -1.35
N GLY A 40 -14.95 16.89 -1.19
CA GLY A 40 -13.63 17.08 -0.56
C GLY A 40 -13.65 17.09 0.97
N ARG A 41 -14.77 16.69 1.57
CA ARG A 41 -14.98 16.46 3.02
C ARG A 41 -15.57 15.07 3.23
N PHE A 42 -15.91 14.76 4.48
CA PHE A 42 -16.67 13.58 4.83
C PHE A 42 -17.91 13.93 5.66
N ILE A 43 -18.95 13.13 5.48
CA ILE A 43 -20.10 13.05 6.37
C ILE A 43 -19.94 11.78 7.20
N VAL A 44 -19.96 11.93 8.52
CA VAL A 44 -20.04 10.82 9.46
C VAL A 44 -21.48 10.72 9.96
N ARG A 45 -22.15 9.62 9.64
CA ARG A 45 -23.52 9.34 10.12
C ARG A 45 -23.45 8.38 11.30
N ILE A 46 -24.17 8.71 12.36
CA ILE A 46 -24.23 7.91 13.58
C ILE A 46 -25.70 7.58 13.85
N GLY A 47 -26.04 6.29 13.89
CA GLY A 47 -27.38 5.71 14.11
C GLY A 47 -27.87 5.88 15.55
N THR A 48 -27.87 7.12 16.02
CA THR A 48 -28.46 7.56 17.28
C THR A 48 -28.96 9.00 17.12
N ASP A 49 -29.83 9.43 18.01
CA ASP A 49 -30.27 10.81 18.24
C ASP A 49 -29.78 11.35 19.60
N ASN A 50 -29.12 10.50 20.41
CA ASN A 50 -28.64 10.86 21.73
C ASN A 50 -27.31 11.63 21.67
N THR A 51 -27.42 12.94 21.50
CA THR A 51 -26.29 13.88 21.46
C THR A 51 -25.42 13.84 22.72
N LYS A 52 -26.04 13.65 23.89
CA LYS A 52 -25.35 13.55 25.18
C LYS A 52 -24.44 12.32 25.24
N ALA A 53 -24.87 11.19 24.66
CA ALA A 53 -24.06 9.99 24.60
C ALA A 53 -22.80 10.18 23.73
N ILE A 54 -22.91 10.90 22.62
CA ILE A 54 -21.77 11.23 21.75
C ILE A 54 -20.74 12.10 22.49
N ASN A 55 -21.18 13.17 23.14
CA ASN A 55 -20.27 14.02 23.92
C ASN A 55 -19.61 13.25 25.08
N LYS A 56 -20.35 12.35 25.75
CA LYS A 56 -19.80 11.48 26.79
C LYS A 56 -18.76 10.49 26.24
N ALA A 57 -18.98 9.95 25.05
CA ALA A 57 -18.00 9.08 24.37
C ALA A 57 -16.73 9.86 24.00
N PHE A 58 -16.87 11.09 23.48
CA PHE A 58 -15.74 11.97 23.23
C PHE A 58 -14.96 12.30 24.51
N GLU A 59 -15.65 12.65 25.58
CA GLU A 59 -15.07 12.85 26.91
C GLU A 59 -14.23 11.64 27.35
N MET A 60 -14.74 10.42 27.15
CA MET A 60 -14.02 9.20 27.50
C MET A 60 -12.72 9.07 26.69
N PHE A 61 -12.75 9.34 25.38
CA PHE A 61 -11.54 9.32 24.55
C PHE A 61 -10.53 10.38 24.97
N VAL A 62 -10.98 11.62 25.16
CA VAL A 62 -10.13 12.74 25.59
C VAL A 62 -9.49 12.42 26.92
N ARG A 63 -10.25 11.94 27.92
CA ARG A 63 -9.71 11.53 29.22
C ARG A 63 -8.61 10.50 29.07
N ARG A 64 -8.84 9.43 28.30
CA ARG A 64 -7.85 8.38 28.06
C ARG A 64 -6.58 8.91 27.36
N MET A 65 -6.75 9.75 26.34
CA MET A 65 -5.62 10.33 25.60
C MET A 65 -4.79 11.27 26.48
N LEU A 66 -5.45 12.17 27.21
CA LEU A 66 -4.76 13.17 28.01
C LEU A 66 -4.03 12.58 29.21
N THR A 67 -4.42 11.39 29.69
CA THR A 67 -3.73 10.71 30.79
C THR A 67 -2.45 9.97 30.38
N SER A 68 -2.16 9.85 29.08
CA SER A 68 -1.03 9.06 28.59
C SER A 68 -0.18 9.84 27.59
N THR A 69 1.07 10.12 27.99
CA THR A 69 2.06 10.71 27.07
C THR A 69 2.38 9.79 25.89
N HIS A 70 2.09 8.48 26.01
CA HIS A 70 2.31 7.47 24.96
C HIS A 70 1.52 7.74 23.68
N MET A 71 0.35 8.38 23.77
CA MET A 71 -0.46 8.74 22.60
C MET A 71 0.20 9.81 21.72
N PHE A 72 1.19 10.52 22.25
CA PHE A 72 1.93 11.58 21.55
C PHE A 72 3.34 11.15 21.15
N PHE A 73 3.61 9.84 21.06
CA PHE A 73 4.78 9.29 20.37
C PHE A 73 4.49 9.21 18.87
N ILE A 74 4.09 10.35 18.30
CA ILE A 74 3.73 10.50 16.89
C ILE A 74 4.66 11.49 16.20
N PRO A 75 4.92 11.32 14.89
CA PRO A 75 5.68 12.30 14.12
C PRO A 75 5.17 13.73 14.31
N GLY A 76 6.09 14.66 14.59
CA GLY A 76 5.78 16.08 14.84
C GLY A 76 5.74 16.51 16.32
N VAL A 77 5.69 15.56 17.27
CA VAL A 77 5.78 15.87 18.71
C VAL A 77 7.13 15.40 19.27
N GLN A 78 8.02 16.35 19.59
CA GLN A 78 9.28 16.00 20.27
C GLN A 78 9.03 15.61 21.72
N ALA A 79 9.91 14.75 22.27
CA ALA A 79 9.77 14.23 23.63
C ALA A 79 9.55 15.33 24.69
N LYS A 80 10.32 16.43 24.62
CA LYS A 80 10.21 17.59 25.52
C LYS A 80 8.92 18.40 25.43
N TYR A 81 8.08 18.15 24.43
CA TYR A 81 6.82 18.87 24.20
C TYR A 81 5.59 18.00 24.38
N ARG A 82 5.73 16.72 24.75
CA ARG A 82 4.59 15.81 24.91
C ARG A 82 3.63 16.29 25.99
N ASP A 83 4.15 16.84 27.09
CA ASP A 83 3.32 17.29 28.21
C ASP A 83 2.36 18.41 27.83
N VAL A 84 2.70 19.21 26.81
CA VAL A 84 1.85 20.29 26.25
C VAL A 84 0.51 19.75 25.71
N TYR A 85 0.48 18.48 25.29
CA TYR A 85 -0.70 17.85 24.68
C TYR A 85 -1.46 16.92 25.65
N THR A 86 -1.09 16.91 26.94
CA THR A 86 -1.66 16.01 27.95
C THR A 86 -2.30 16.79 29.09
N THR A 87 -2.90 16.11 30.08
CA THR A 87 -3.41 16.77 31.29
C THR A 87 -2.33 17.50 32.10
N ALA A 88 -1.04 17.27 31.81
CA ALA A 88 0.09 17.99 32.37
C ALA A 88 0.32 19.38 31.72
N ASP A 89 -0.59 19.89 30.88
CA ASP A 89 -0.62 21.31 30.53
C ASP A 89 -0.47 22.15 31.82
N ARG A 90 0.40 23.17 31.77
CA ARG A 90 0.89 23.96 32.93
C ARG A 90 -0.23 24.60 33.75
N HIS A 91 -1.45 24.63 33.23
CA HIS A 91 -2.62 25.20 33.90
C HIS A 91 -3.71 24.19 34.25
N GLY A 92 -3.60 22.89 33.89
CA GLY A 92 -4.60 21.85 34.18
C GLY A 92 -5.97 22.01 33.50
N LYS A 93 -6.21 23.14 32.80
CA LYS A 93 -7.51 23.54 32.23
C LYS A 93 -7.85 22.90 30.89
N LEU A 94 -6.89 22.28 30.20
CA LEU A 94 -7.11 21.67 28.88
C LEU A 94 -8.25 20.64 28.88
N LYS A 95 -8.28 19.78 29.91
CA LYS A 95 -9.35 18.79 30.08
C LYS A 95 -10.70 19.48 30.23
N GLU A 96 -10.82 20.45 31.13
CA GLU A 96 -12.07 21.18 31.37
C GLU A 96 -12.56 21.90 30.10
N ARG A 97 -11.66 22.54 29.34
CA ARG A 97 -12.01 23.17 28.06
C ARG A 97 -12.61 22.17 27.08
N LEU A 98 -11.93 21.04 26.85
CA LEU A 98 -12.35 20.04 25.89
C LEU A 98 -13.70 19.40 26.23
N LEU A 99 -14.01 19.26 27.51
CA LEU A 99 -15.26 18.69 27.99
C LEU A 99 -16.46 19.64 27.85
N ASN A 100 -16.22 20.94 27.67
CA ASN A 100 -17.28 21.94 27.55
C ASN A 100 -17.78 22.15 26.11
N TYR A 101 -17.13 21.55 25.11
CA TYR A 101 -17.51 21.70 23.72
C TYR A 101 -18.53 20.65 23.28
N ASP A 102 -19.63 21.09 22.65
CA ASP A 102 -20.62 20.22 22.04
C ASP A 102 -20.21 19.86 20.60
N LEU A 103 -19.98 18.56 20.33
CA LEU A 103 -19.53 18.12 19.02
C LEU A 103 -20.54 18.38 17.92
N LEU A 104 -21.84 18.30 18.19
CA LEU A 104 -22.85 18.55 17.17
C LEU A 104 -22.79 20.00 16.69
N SER A 105 -22.73 20.95 17.61
CA SER A 105 -22.61 22.38 17.27
C SER A 105 -21.39 22.66 16.38
N LEU A 106 -20.30 21.94 16.58
CA LEU A 106 -19.04 22.14 15.83
C LEU A 106 -19.04 21.51 14.44
N TYR A 107 -19.81 20.44 14.24
CA TYR A 107 -19.80 19.64 13.02
C TYR A 107 -21.15 19.60 12.28
N ASP A 108 -22.14 20.42 12.63
CA ASP A 108 -23.42 20.56 11.89
C ASP A 108 -23.31 21.45 10.63
N ASN A 109 -22.09 21.83 10.21
CA ASN A 109 -21.92 22.72 9.06
C ASN A 109 -22.11 22.01 7.71
N ARG A 110 -23.29 22.19 7.12
CA ARG A 110 -23.68 21.63 5.81
C ARG A 110 -23.15 22.42 4.61
N GLY A 111 -22.64 23.63 4.84
CA GLY A 111 -22.20 24.55 3.78
C GLY A 111 -20.79 24.25 3.28
N ASN A 112 -20.53 24.60 2.01
CA ASN A 112 -19.17 24.66 1.49
C ASN A 112 -18.43 25.81 2.19
N ILE A 113 -17.48 25.49 3.07
CA ILE A 113 -16.56 26.49 3.60
C ILE A 113 -15.38 26.55 2.62
N PRO A 114 -15.14 27.69 1.96
CA PRO A 114 -14.01 27.84 1.06
C PRO A 114 -12.72 27.62 1.84
N VAL A 115 -11.82 26.81 1.27
CA VAL A 115 -10.52 26.54 1.89
C VAL A 115 -9.73 27.84 1.95
N ASN A 116 -9.42 28.30 3.16
CA ASN A 116 -8.56 29.44 3.38
C ASN A 116 -7.25 29.00 4.03
N PHE A 117 -6.25 28.70 3.20
CA PHE A 117 -4.90 28.39 3.67
C PHE A 117 -4.18 29.56 4.31
N ARG A 118 -4.79 30.75 4.43
CA ARG A 118 -4.27 31.89 5.20
C ARG A 118 -5.00 32.11 6.53
N SER A 119 -6.02 31.30 6.83
CA SER A 119 -6.72 31.36 8.12
C SER A 119 -5.80 30.92 9.25
N ASP A 120 -6.04 31.47 10.44
CA ASP A 120 -5.35 31.02 11.66
C ASP A 120 -5.67 29.54 11.92
N LYS A 121 -6.92 29.10 11.69
CA LYS A 121 -7.32 27.69 11.84
C LYS A 121 -8.01 27.15 10.60
N LEU A 122 -7.50 26.04 10.08
CA LEU A 122 -8.08 25.34 8.91
C LEU A 122 -9.50 24.82 9.13
N CYS A 123 -9.88 24.58 10.39
CA CYS A 123 -11.22 24.11 10.71
C CYS A 123 -12.24 25.23 10.88
N HIS A 124 -11.82 26.50 10.78
CA HIS A 124 -12.66 27.69 10.92
C HIS A 124 -13.39 27.84 12.28
N HIS A 125 -13.01 27.06 13.30
CA HIS A 125 -13.55 27.18 14.66
C HIS A 125 -12.79 28.26 15.44
N GLU A 126 -13.05 29.53 15.11
CA GLU A 126 -12.27 30.68 15.59
C GLU A 126 -12.31 30.91 17.10
N GLU A 127 -13.37 30.45 17.78
CA GLU A 127 -13.55 30.59 19.23
C GLU A 127 -12.76 29.56 20.05
N ILE A 128 -12.32 28.46 19.44
CA ILE A 128 -11.63 27.36 20.14
C ILE A 128 -10.11 27.55 20.03
N PRO A 129 -9.35 27.45 21.13
CA PRO A 129 -7.88 27.56 21.08
C PRO A 129 -7.25 26.58 20.08
N PRO A 130 -6.09 26.93 19.48
CA PRO A 130 -5.37 26.03 18.60
C PRO A 130 -4.68 24.89 19.37
N LEU A 131 -4.58 23.72 18.73
CA LEU A 131 -3.93 22.55 19.31
C LEU A 131 -2.46 22.83 19.70
N GLY A 132 -2.09 22.46 20.93
CA GLY A 132 -0.71 22.60 21.44
C GLY A 132 -0.35 24.01 21.92
N LYS A 133 -1.33 24.93 22.02
CA LYS A 133 -1.14 26.24 22.63
C LYS A 133 -1.00 26.11 24.15
N SER A 134 0.21 26.38 24.67
CA SER A 134 0.52 26.34 26.11
C SER A 134 0.64 27.71 26.79
N ASP A 135 0.61 28.81 26.02
CA ASP A 135 0.76 30.19 26.49
C ASP A 135 0.18 31.14 25.41
N ALA A 136 -0.31 32.31 25.81
CA ALA A 136 -0.67 33.43 24.95
C ALA A 136 0.41 33.80 23.92
N ARG A 137 1.69 33.61 24.24
CA ARG A 137 2.83 33.89 23.34
C ARG A 137 3.09 32.82 22.27
N LYS A 138 2.43 31.65 22.34
CA LYS A 138 2.61 30.56 21.37
C LYS A 138 1.38 30.41 20.49
N THR A 139 1.60 30.18 19.20
CA THR A 139 0.54 30.11 18.19
C THR A 139 -0.12 28.72 18.07
N GLY A 140 0.43 27.68 18.70
CA GLY A 140 0.01 26.30 18.41
C GLY A 140 0.48 25.87 17.01
N GLY A 141 0.13 24.65 16.58
CA GLY A 141 0.52 24.19 15.25
C GLY A 141 -0.01 22.80 14.90
N LEU A 142 -0.25 22.57 13.61
CA LEU A 142 -0.66 21.26 13.12
C LEU A 142 0.48 20.23 13.27
N LEU A 143 0.17 19.11 13.90
CA LEU A 143 1.12 18.01 14.08
C LEU A 143 1.45 17.38 12.73
N LEU A 144 2.73 17.06 12.53
CA LEU A 144 3.22 16.43 11.30
C LEU A 144 2.49 15.12 10.96
N ALA A 145 2.18 14.29 11.95
CA ALA A 145 1.42 13.06 11.75
C ALA A 145 -0.09 13.31 11.52
N ALA A 146 -0.61 14.47 11.90
CA ALA A 146 -2.02 14.82 11.65
C ALA A 146 -2.21 15.24 10.19
N SER A 147 -1.28 15.99 9.60
CA SER A 147 -1.22 16.17 8.15
C SER A 147 0.20 16.29 7.66
N THR A 148 0.53 15.51 6.63
CA THR A 148 1.86 15.54 5.99
C THR A 148 2.03 16.71 5.04
N HIS A 149 0.92 17.25 4.54
CA HIS A 149 0.88 18.39 3.63
C HIS A 149 1.16 19.73 4.35
N ALA A 150 0.69 19.89 5.58
CA ALA A 150 0.74 21.16 6.31
C ALA A 150 1.33 21.08 7.72
N GLY A 151 1.52 19.88 8.25
CA GLY A 151 2.04 19.69 9.60
C GLY A 151 3.51 20.07 9.71
N LYS A 152 3.90 20.60 10.87
CA LYS A 152 5.28 20.98 11.17
C LYS A 152 5.68 20.40 12.54
N PRO A 153 6.97 20.17 12.80
CA PRO A 153 7.43 19.87 14.17
C PRO A 153 7.06 21.02 15.11
N TYR A 154 6.70 20.70 16.36
CA TYR A 154 6.38 21.72 17.36
C TYR A 154 7.58 22.68 17.57
N LYS A 155 7.35 23.96 17.27
CA LYS A 155 8.31 25.09 17.18
C LYS A 155 9.33 25.03 16.02
N LYS A 156 9.10 25.83 14.98
CA LYS A 156 10.16 26.47 14.18
C LYS A 156 10.12 27.98 14.46
N ASP A 157 11.00 28.44 15.35
CA ASP A 157 11.18 29.86 15.70
C ASP A 157 11.95 30.57 14.56
N SER A 158 11.38 30.68 13.35
CA SER A 158 11.94 31.52 12.28
C SER A 158 10.91 32.54 11.82
N VAL A 159 11.26 33.82 11.94
CA VAL A 159 10.43 34.99 11.59
C VAL A 159 10.01 34.96 10.11
N VAL A 160 10.75 34.24 9.27
CA VAL A 160 10.50 34.11 7.82
C VAL A 160 9.50 32.97 7.50
N THR A 161 9.06 32.18 8.50
CA THR A 161 8.13 31.04 8.34
C THR A 161 6.85 31.15 9.17
N ASN A 162 6.42 32.38 9.49
CA ASN A 162 5.32 32.73 10.41
C ASN A 162 3.93 32.17 10.04
N PHE A 163 3.73 31.57 8.88
CA PHE A 163 2.47 30.89 8.59
C PHE A 163 2.47 29.49 9.21
N ASN A 164 1.93 29.38 10.42
CA ASN A 164 1.80 28.10 11.13
C ASN A 164 0.33 27.66 11.12
N THR A 165 -0.04 26.95 10.06
CA THR A 165 -1.35 26.35 9.91
C THR A 165 -1.70 25.50 11.13
N THR A 166 -2.88 25.69 11.71
CA THR A 166 -3.31 24.96 12.91
C THR A 166 -4.76 24.47 12.81
N LEU A 167 -5.12 23.53 13.69
CA LEU A 167 -6.49 23.14 14.00
C LEU A 167 -6.87 23.65 15.38
N CYS A 168 -8.17 23.80 15.64
CA CYS A 168 -8.64 23.93 17.00
C CYS A 168 -8.32 22.68 17.82
N GLU A 169 -8.27 22.81 19.15
CA GLU A 169 -8.00 21.69 20.06
C GLU A 169 -8.92 20.50 19.79
N VAL A 170 -10.24 20.72 19.64
CA VAL A 170 -11.22 19.65 19.39
C VAL A 170 -10.92 18.87 18.10
N CYS A 171 -10.80 19.55 16.96
CA CYS A 171 -10.46 18.91 15.68
C CYS A 171 -9.11 18.21 15.74
N GLY A 172 -8.13 18.82 16.43
CA GLY A 172 -6.81 18.26 16.63
C GLY A 172 -6.84 16.92 17.38
N TYR A 173 -7.53 16.86 18.52
CA TYR A 173 -7.67 15.62 19.29
C TYR A 173 -8.48 14.56 18.53
N ILE A 174 -9.53 14.94 17.80
CA ILE A 174 -10.29 14.01 16.97
C ILE A 174 -9.42 13.43 15.85
N ALA A 175 -8.62 14.25 15.18
CA ALA A 175 -7.66 13.76 14.18
C ALA A 175 -6.64 12.78 14.78
N ILE A 176 -6.19 13.02 16.03
CA ILE A 176 -5.29 12.10 16.75
C ILE A 176 -6.01 10.79 17.11
N ILE A 177 -7.29 10.83 17.49
CA ILE A 177 -8.10 9.60 17.68
C ILE A 177 -8.14 8.81 16.38
N GLY A 178 -8.47 9.46 15.26
CA GLY A 178 -8.51 8.81 13.95
C GLY A 178 -7.16 8.22 13.56
N LEU A 179 -6.07 8.97 13.73
CA LEU A 179 -4.71 8.48 13.52
C LEU A 179 -4.41 7.24 14.37
N ALA A 180 -4.72 7.28 15.66
CA ALA A 180 -4.39 6.21 16.59
C ALA A 180 -5.24 4.94 16.41
N LYS A 181 -6.45 5.07 15.85
CA LYS A 181 -7.42 3.98 15.71
C LYS A 181 -7.49 3.40 14.30
N PHE A 182 -7.18 4.18 13.26
CA PHE A 182 -7.42 3.79 11.87
C PHE A 182 -6.18 3.88 10.97
N ALA A 183 -5.12 4.59 11.37
CA ALA A 183 -3.89 4.61 10.58
C ALA A 183 -3.01 3.39 10.89
N PHE A 184 -2.57 2.71 9.83
CA PHE A 184 -1.60 1.63 9.92
C PHE A 184 -0.21 2.22 10.14
N GLN A 185 0.37 1.97 11.31
CA GLN A 185 1.69 2.47 11.67
C GLN A 185 2.71 1.34 11.64
N ASN A 186 3.68 1.41 10.74
CA ASN A 186 4.70 0.37 10.55
C ASN A 186 6.10 0.96 10.61
N ILE A 187 7.09 0.10 10.85
CA ILE A 187 8.50 0.48 10.78
C ILE A 187 9.11 -0.24 9.58
N VAL A 188 9.76 0.53 8.69
CA VAL A 188 10.48 0.00 7.51
C VAL A 188 11.97 0.26 7.68
N GLY A 189 12.81 -0.74 7.37
CA GLY A 189 14.27 -0.64 7.41
C GLY A 189 14.89 -0.97 8.77
N GLU A 190 16.09 -1.57 8.76
CA GLU A 190 16.79 -2.04 9.98
C GLU A 190 17.76 -1.01 10.58
N LYS A 191 18.58 -0.34 9.74
CA LYS A 191 19.62 0.61 10.19
C LYS A 191 19.19 2.08 10.11
N ALA A 192 18.46 2.44 9.06
CA ALA A 192 17.86 3.76 8.85
C ALA A 192 16.35 3.61 8.85
N TYR A 193 15.80 3.22 10.01
CA TYR A 193 14.38 2.91 10.10
C TYR A 193 13.53 4.16 9.84
N ARG A 194 12.44 3.97 9.10
CA ARG A 194 11.42 4.97 8.81
C ARG A 194 10.11 4.53 9.45
N ASN A 195 9.47 5.45 10.16
CA ASN A 195 8.09 5.26 10.61
C ASN A 195 7.17 5.55 9.44
N ILE A 196 6.42 4.54 9.02
CA ILE A 196 5.42 4.67 7.95
C ILE A 196 4.04 4.80 8.58
N VAL A 197 3.32 5.83 8.17
CA VAL A 197 1.90 6.00 8.49
C VAL A 197 1.11 5.85 7.20
N THR A 198 0.20 4.87 7.16
CA THR A 198 -0.73 4.67 6.04
C THR A 198 -2.16 4.89 6.51
N ILE A 199 -2.91 5.72 5.79
CA ILE A 199 -4.33 5.94 6.02
C ILE A 199 -5.12 5.69 4.73
N ALA A 200 -6.22 4.94 4.85
CA ALA A 200 -7.14 4.71 3.74
C ALA A 200 -8.11 5.88 3.64
N ILE A 201 -8.07 6.62 2.54
CA ILE A 201 -8.99 7.70 2.22
C ILE A 201 -10.10 7.10 1.35
N PRO A 202 -11.33 6.93 1.87
CA PRO A 202 -12.40 6.32 1.10
C PRO A 202 -12.90 7.29 0.02
N SER A 203 -13.08 6.80 -1.21
CA SER A 203 -13.79 7.51 -2.28
C SER A 203 -15.26 7.07 -2.40
N GLU A 204 -15.65 6.11 -1.58
CA GLU A 204 -16.99 5.51 -1.53
C GLU A 204 -17.47 5.46 -0.09
N LYS A 205 -18.76 5.16 0.09
CA LYS A 205 -19.36 5.02 1.40
C LYS A 205 -18.74 3.83 2.16
N LEU A 206 -18.23 4.10 3.36
CA LEU A 206 -17.87 3.09 4.35
C LEU A 206 -19.05 2.82 5.28
N ASP A 207 -19.45 1.56 5.38
CA ASP A 207 -20.40 1.11 6.40
C ASP A 207 -19.72 0.77 7.73
N SER A 208 -20.52 0.39 8.72
CA SER A 208 -20.02 0.11 10.07
C SER A 208 -19.12 -1.12 10.12
N SER A 209 -19.36 -2.09 9.25
CA SER A 209 -18.56 -3.32 9.17
C SER A 209 -17.15 -3.00 8.68
N ALA A 210 -17.04 -2.24 7.59
CA ALA A 210 -15.76 -1.79 7.03
C ALA A 210 -15.00 -0.93 8.05
N ILE A 211 -15.66 0.03 8.71
CA ILE A 211 -15.04 0.90 9.72
C ILE A 211 -14.50 0.07 10.90
N LYS A 212 -15.33 -0.80 11.52
CA LYS A 212 -14.90 -1.66 12.63
C LYS A 212 -13.73 -2.58 12.22
N PHE A 213 -13.74 -3.04 10.97
CA PHE A 213 -12.66 -3.87 10.47
C PHE A 213 -11.36 -3.09 10.30
N ILE A 214 -11.37 -1.91 9.67
CA ILE A 214 -10.16 -1.08 9.53
C ILE A 214 -9.57 -0.82 10.93
N MET A 215 -10.42 -0.48 11.90
CA MET A 215 -10.00 -0.28 13.29
C MET A 215 -9.37 -1.54 13.91
N SER A 216 -9.91 -2.72 13.61
CA SER A 216 -9.39 -3.99 14.12
C SER A 216 -8.08 -4.39 13.45
N ALA A 217 -7.99 -4.25 12.12
CA ALA A 217 -6.79 -4.53 11.34
C ALA A 217 -5.64 -3.61 11.77
N GLN A 218 -5.93 -2.35 12.04
CA GLN A 218 -4.93 -1.40 12.55
C GLN A 218 -4.23 -1.91 13.80
N ARG A 219 -4.95 -2.56 14.73
CA ARG A 219 -4.35 -3.13 15.95
C ARG A 219 -3.44 -4.32 15.68
N ILE A 220 -3.75 -5.12 14.65
CA ILE A 220 -2.96 -6.30 14.27
C ILE A 220 -1.65 -5.90 13.59
N VAL A 221 -1.71 -4.82 12.82
CA VAL A 221 -0.61 -4.31 12.00
C VAL A 221 0.35 -3.43 12.80
N SER A 222 -0.17 -2.61 13.70
CA SER A 222 0.59 -1.52 14.31
C SER A 222 1.88 -2.00 14.99
N LYS A 223 2.98 -1.29 14.69
CA LYS A 223 4.33 -1.53 15.22
C LYS A 223 4.98 -2.84 14.76
N LYS A 224 4.47 -3.48 13.70
CA LYS A 224 5.18 -4.57 13.04
C LYS A 224 6.27 -4.03 12.12
N TRP A 225 7.38 -4.74 12.09
CA TRP A 225 8.52 -4.44 11.23
C TRP A 225 8.26 -5.02 9.85
N LEU A 226 8.25 -4.17 8.86
CA LEU A 226 8.41 -4.57 7.47
C LEU A 226 9.92 -4.64 7.22
N THR A 227 10.41 -5.85 6.93
CA THR A 227 11.84 -6.13 6.78
C THR A 227 12.41 -5.41 5.55
N GLY A 228 13.63 -4.88 5.72
CA GLY A 228 14.44 -4.27 4.67
C GLY A 228 14.00 -2.88 4.17
N ASP A 229 14.78 -2.34 3.24
CA ASP A 229 14.61 -1.00 2.70
C ASP A 229 13.82 -1.07 1.39
N ILE A 230 12.50 -0.89 1.48
CA ILE A 230 11.59 -0.85 0.33
C ILE A 230 11.18 0.60 0.01
N SER A 231 10.81 0.84 -1.25
CA SER A 231 10.26 2.12 -1.67
C SER A 231 8.98 2.47 -0.90
N LEU A 232 8.72 3.76 -0.69
CA LEU A 232 7.49 4.20 -0.03
C LEU A 232 6.25 3.80 -0.83
N ARG A 233 6.34 3.82 -2.17
CA ARG A 233 5.27 3.44 -3.10
C ARG A 233 4.90 1.96 -3.00
N THR A 234 5.86 1.10 -2.69
CA THR A 234 5.61 -0.34 -2.56
C THR A 234 5.25 -0.77 -1.14
N THR A 235 5.34 0.14 -0.17
CA THR A 235 5.02 -0.15 1.24
C THR A 235 3.57 -0.58 1.47
N PRO A 236 2.54 0.07 0.89
CA PRO A 236 1.15 -0.38 1.08
C PRO A 236 0.90 -1.76 0.52
N PHE A 237 1.54 -2.08 -0.61
CA PHE A 237 1.46 -3.41 -1.19
C PHE A 237 2.10 -4.46 -0.28
N ALA A 238 3.28 -4.15 0.27
CA ALA A 238 3.94 -5.01 1.24
C ALA A 238 3.10 -5.24 2.49
N LEU A 239 2.45 -4.17 2.98
CA LEU A 239 1.54 -4.23 4.11
C LEU A 239 0.35 -5.16 3.82
N MET A 240 -0.30 -4.98 2.66
CA MET A 240 -1.44 -5.80 2.24
C MET A 240 -1.10 -7.27 2.06
N ALA A 241 0.09 -7.59 1.56
CA ALA A 241 0.54 -8.97 1.44
C ALA A 241 0.84 -9.63 2.80
N LYS A 242 1.46 -8.89 3.72
CA LYS A 242 1.71 -9.36 5.10
C LYS A 242 0.42 -9.56 5.89
N PHE A 243 -0.61 -8.79 5.58
CA PHE A 243 -1.92 -8.85 6.22
C PHE A 243 -3.04 -8.90 5.17
N PRO A 244 -3.23 -10.04 4.46
CA PRO A 244 -4.21 -10.15 3.38
C PRO A 244 -5.64 -9.85 3.82
N SER A 245 -5.93 -10.03 5.11
CA SER A 245 -7.20 -9.66 5.75
C SER A 245 -7.59 -8.20 5.51
N ILE A 246 -6.63 -7.28 5.35
CA ILE A 246 -6.88 -5.88 4.97
C ILE A 246 -7.59 -5.82 3.61
N CYS A 247 -7.11 -6.57 2.61
CA CYS A 247 -7.69 -6.56 1.27
C CYS A 247 -9.09 -7.16 1.27
N TYR A 248 -9.31 -8.26 2.00
CA TYR A 248 -10.62 -8.93 2.04
C TYR A 248 -11.73 -8.04 2.61
N SER A 249 -11.39 -7.15 3.53
CA SER A 249 -12.40 -6.32 4.19
C SER A 249 -12.61 -4.96 3.55
N LEU A 250 -11.60 -4.48 2.79
CA LEU A 250 -11.76 -3.35 1.88
C LEU A 250 -12.19 -3.81 0.48
N LYS A 251 -12.79 -5.00 0.38
CA LYS A 251 -13.06 -5.70 -0.88
C LYS A 251 -13.94 -4.87 -1.82
N ASP A 252 -14.98 -4.26 -1.27
CA ASP A 252 -16.02 -3.52 -2.01
C ASP A 252 -15.95 -2.01 -1.73
N VAL A 253 -14.82 -1.53 -1.21
CA VAL A 253 -14.61 -0.12 -0.92
C VAL A 253 -13.41 0.36 -1.69
N ASN A 254 -13.60 1.27 -2.62
CA ASN A 254 -12.49 1.96 -3.27
C ASN A 254 -11.84 2.94 -2.31
N THR A 255 -10.53 2.76 -2.07
CA THR A 255 -9.76 3.67 -1.21
C THR A 255 -8.46 4.10 -1.86
N THR A 256 -8.09 5.35 -1.60
CA THR A 256 -6.74 5.83 -1.87
C THR A 256 -5.92 5.68 -0.60
N LEU A 257 -4.81 4.95 -0.66
CA LEU A 257 -3.89 4.83 0.46
C LEU A 257 -2.94 6.01 0.44
N HIS A 258 -3.08 6.90 1.41
CA HIS A 258 -2.10 7.95 1.67
C HIS A 258 -1.04 7.42 2.62
N VAL A 259 0.22 7.52 2.22
CA VAL A 259 1.38 6.91 2.87
C VAL A 259 2.39 7.99 3.15
N SER A 260 2.99 7.97 4.33
CA SER A 260 3.98 8.96 4.73
C SER A 260 5.11 8.32 5.50
N ALA A 261 6.34 8.69 5.13
CA ALA A 261 7.56 8.20 5.75
C ALA A 261 8.19 9.27 6.65
N PHE A 262 8.53 8.87 7.87
CA PHE A 262 9.16 9.74 8.85
C PHE A 262 10.46 9.15 9.39
N SER A 263 11.57 9.85 9.20
CA SER A 263 12.87 9.50 9.82
C SER A 263 13.09 10.24 11.13
N PRO A 264 13.82 9.64 12.09
CA PRO A 264 14.35 10.36 13.25
C PRO A 264 15.28 11.50 12.81
N ASP A 265 15.14 12.69 13.40
CA ASP A 265 15.94 13.89 13.04
C ASP A 265 17.25 14.05 13.84
N GLY A 266 17.69 12.99 14.54
CA GLY A 266 18.88 12.98 15.41
C GLY A 266 18.75 13.79 16.71
N ARG A 267 17.70 14.61 16.86
CA ARG A 267 17.41 15.42 18.06
C ARG A 267 16.18 14.93 18.82
N GLY A 268 15.75 13.69 18.56
CA GLY A 268 14.57 13.07 19.16
C GLY A 268 13.23 13.55 18.59
N GLY A 269 13.26 14.24 17.45
CA GLY A 269 12.08 14.55 16.63
C GLY A 269 11.99 13.66 15.39
N PHE A 270 10.99 13.94 14.57
CA PHE A 270 10.77 13.28 13.28
C PHE A 270 10.74 14.33 12.18
N ARG A 271 11.32 13.99 11.03
CA ARG A 271 11.15 14.72 9.79
C ARG A 271 10.32 13.89 8.82
N LEU A 272 9.47 14.54 8.03
CA LEU A 272 8.85 13.91 6.87
C LEU A 272 9.93 13.77 5.80
N ASP A 273 10.17 12.54 5.32
CA ASP A 273 11.10 12.31 4.22
C ASP A 273 10.36 12.36 2.88
N GLU A 274 9.23 11.66 2.79
CA GLU A 274 8.43 11.50 1.57
C GLU A 274 6.98 11.15 1.95
N PHE A 275 6.05 11.47 1.05
CA PHE A 275 4.68 10.95 1.09
C PHE A 275 4.20 10.61 -0.32
N THR A 276 3.22 9.70 -0.42
CA THR A 276 2.58 9.35 -1.68
C THR A 276 1.12 8.95 -1.44
N SER A 277 0.31 9.01 -2.49
CA SER A 277 -1.09 8.57 -2.48
C SER A 277 -1.31 7.67 -3.70
N GLN A 278 -1.89 6.49 -3.48
CA GLN A 278 -2.13 5.53 -4.57
C GLN A 278 -3.42 4.74 -4.37
N SER A 279 -4.06 4.35 -5.48
CA SER A 279 -5.23 3.49 -5.45
C SER A 279 -4.87 2.11 -4.90
N ASP A 280 -5.69 1.57 -4.01
CA ASP A 280 -5.53 0.21 -3.50
C ASP A 280 -6.09 -0.87 -4.43
N ILE A 281 -6.87 -0.50 -5.45
CA ILE A 281 -7.66 -1.42 -6.26
C ILE A 281 -6.79 -2.50 -6.92
N PRO A 282 -5.70 -2.18 -7.63
CA PRO A 282 -4.92 -3.21 -8.32
C PRO A 282 -4.28 -4.19 -7.35
N PHE A 283 -3.83 -3.71 -6.18
CA PHE A 283 -3.23 -4.54 -5.14
C PHE A 283 -4.25 -5.47 -4.49
N LYS A 284 -5.43 -4.95 -4.15
CA LYS A 284 -6.52 -5.78 -3.61
C LYS A 284 -6.93 -6.86 -4.61
N LYS A 285 -7.05 -6.52 -5.89
CA LYS A 285 -7.39 -7.48 -6.95
C LYS A 285 -6.33 -8.58 -7.02
N PHE A 286 -5.04 -8.22 -7.05
CA PHE A 286 -3.94 -9.20 -7.08
C PHE A 286 -3.93 -10.11 -5.86
N ILE A 287 -3.87 -9.55 -4.65
CA ILE A 287 -3.74 -10.30 -3.39
C ILE A 287 -4.92 -11.25 -3.17
N ARG A 288 -6.14 -10.84 -3.53
CA ARG A 288 -7.35 -11.63 -3.28
C ARG A 288 -7.62 -12.72 -4.31
N THR A 289 -7.00 -12.64 -5.49
CA THR A 289 -7.29 -13.59 -6.57
C THR A 289 -6.80 -14.99 -6.24
N HIS A 290 -5.61 -15.13 -5.63
CA HIS A 290 -5.10 -16.45 -5.26
C HIS A 290 -4.08 -16.38 -4.11
N PRO A 291 -4.04 -17.38 -3.19
CA PRO A 291 -3.02 -17.45 -2.13
C PRO A 291 -1.58 -17.47 -2.65
N GLU A 292 -1.36 -17.99 -3.86
CA GLU A 292 -0.03 -17.97 -4.51
C GLU A 292 0.47 -16.54 -4.77
N ASN A 293 -0.42 -15.58 -5.01
CA ASN A 293 -0.05 -14.16 -5.16
C ASN A 293 0.48 -13.60 -3.83
N VAL A 294 -0.15 -13.97 -2.71
CA VAL A 294 0.32 -13.62 -1.37
C VAL A 294 1.69 -14.24 -1.10
N ALA A 295 1.85 -15.53 -1.41
CA ALA A 295 3.11 -16.23 -1.22
C ALA A 295 4.24 -15.65 -2.08
N THR A 296 3.95 -15.21 -3.31
CA THR A 296 4.91 -14.48 -4.16
C THR A 296 5.41 -13.23 -3.46
N VAL A 297 4.52 -12.41 -2.90
CA VAL A 297 4.92 -11.14 -2.27
C VAL A 297 5.61 -11.38 -0.93
N ASP A 298 5.14 -12.31 -0.10
CA ASP A 298 5.83 -12.63 1.16
C ASP A 298 7.26 -13.14 0.91
N LYS A 299 7.46 -13.93 -0.15
CA LYS A 299 8.80 -14.35 -0.59
C LYS A 299 9.69 -13.16 -0.96
N LEU A 300 9.15 -12.20 -1.71
CA LEU A 300 9.85 -10.98 -2.09
C LEU A 300 10.21 -10.12 -0.87
N LEU A 301 9.36 -10.11 0.15
CA LEU A 301 9.55 -9.38 1.42
C LEU A 301 10.38 -10.12 2.46
N GLY A 302 11.09 -11.19 2.09
CA GLY A 302 11.89 -11.99 3.02
C GLY A 302 12.92 -11.16 3.82
N ARG A 303 13.82 -11.84 4.55
CA ARG A 303 14.82 -11.15 5.41
C ARG A 303 15.59 -10.03 4.67
N GLN A 304 15.90 -10.26 3.41
CA GLN A 304 16.41 -9.23 2.49
C GLN A 304 15.39 -9.09 1.36
N PRO A 305 14.69 -7.96 1.25
CA PRO A 305 13.71 -7.76 0.21
C PRO A 305 14.33 -7.75 -1.18
N ALA A 306 13.64 -8.38 -2.13
CA ALA A 306 13.93 -8.33 -3.55
C ALA A 306 13.37 -7.02 -4.14
N VAL A 307 14.03 -5.89 -3.85
CA VAL A 307 13.52 -4.53 -4.09
C VAL A 307 13.14 -4.31 -5.55
N SER A 308 14.02 -4.65 -6.50
CA SER A 308 13.73 -4.41 -7.92
C SER A 308 12.62 -5.32 -8.44
N ALA A 309 12.50 -6.54 -7.94
CA ALA A 309 11.36 -7.39 -8.25
C ALA A 309 10.04 -6.84 -7.65
N ILE A 310 10.05 -6.29 -6.44
CA ILE A 310 8.87 -5.65 -5.84
C ILE A 310 8.45 -4.42 -6.64
N ASP A 311 9.41 -3.58 -7.04
CA ASP A 311 9.13 -2.38 -7.84
C ASP A 311 8.58 -2.77 -9.22
N ALA A 312 9.15 -3.79 -9.88
CA ALA A 312 8.62 -4.29 -11.15
C ALA A 312 7.21 -4.86 -11.03
N LEU A 313 6.90 -5.57 -9.93
CA LEU A 313 5.53 -6.04 -9.67
C LEU A 313 4.57 -4.88 -9.42
N TYR A 314 5.01 -3.86 -8.69
CA TYR A 314 4.23 -2.64 -8.48
C TYR A 314 3.90 -1.96 -9.82
N GLU A 315 4.89 -1.71 -10.67
CA GLU A 315 4.69 -1.08 -11.98
C GLU A 315 3.81 -1.94 -12.89
N CYS A 316 3.99 -3.26 -12.86
CA CYS A 316 3.16 -4.21 -13.59
C CYS A 316 1.68 -4.15 -13.17
N LEU A 317 1.38 -3.96 -11.88
CA LEU A 317 -0.02 -3.89 -11.41
C LEU A 317 -0.66 -2.51 -11.63
N GLN A 318 0.15 -1.45 -11.70
CA GLN A 318 -0.33 -0.07 -11.82
C GLN A 318 -0.37 0.42 -13.28
N SER A 319 0.46 -0.15 -14.15
CA SER A 319 0.55 0.23 -15.57
C SER A 319 -0.09 -0.83 -16.47
N ASN A 320 -0.43 -0.41 -17.70
CA ASN A 320 -0.83 -1.32 -18.78
C ASN A 320 0.38 -1.80 -19.62
N ASP A 321 1.62 -1.64 -19.12
CA ASP A 321 2.83 -1.97 -19.87
C ASP A 321 3.31 -3.41 -19.56
N TRP A 322 3.24 -4.26 -20.58
CA TRP A 322 3.56 -5.69 -20.49
C TRP A 322 5.05 -5.96 -20.22
N SER A 323 5.93 -4.98 -20.49
CA SER A 323 7.36 -5.10 -20.26
C SER A 323 7.67 -5.33 -18.78
N TYR A 324 6.91 -4.69 -17.87
CA TYR A 324 7.08 -4.89 -16.43
C TYR A 324 6.69 -6.28 -15.96
N ALA A 325 5.68 -6.92 -16.57
CA ALA A 325 5.25 -8.27 -16.19
C ALA A 325 6.35 -9.31 -16.49
N SER A 326 6.93 -9.24 -17.69
CA SER A 326 8.04 -10.12 -18.09
C SER A 326 9.34 -9.81 -17.34
N LEU A 327 9.61 -8.52 -17.06
CA LEU A 327 10.73 -8.10 -16.21
C LEU A 327 10.57 -8.61 -14.77
N PHE A 328 9.36 -8.51 -14.21
CA PHE A 328 9.06 -9.02 -12.88
C PHE A 328 9.32 -10.51 -12.77
N ALA A 329 8.82 -11.31 -13.73
CA ALA A 329 9.03 -12.76 -13.73
C ALA A 329 10.52 -13.13 -13.69
N ARG A 330 11.33 -12.41 -14.47
CA ARG A 330 12.79 -12.54 -14.42
C ARG A 330 13.32 -12.15 -13.03
N LEU A 331 13.07 -10.93 -12.59
CA LEU A 331 13.66 -10.38 -11.35
C LEU A 331 13.28 -11.21 -10.13
N TYR A 332 12.04 -11.70 -10.07
CA TYR A 332 11.58 -12.66 -9.05
C TYR A 332 12.51 -13.87 -8.98
N SER A 333 12.75 -14.54 -10.12
CA SER A 333 13.65 -15.70 -10.17
C SER A 333 15.07 -15.31 -9.78
N LYS A 334 15.61 -14.20 -10.27
CA LYS A 334 16.98 -13.78 -9.96
C LYS A 334 17.18 -13.47 -8.47
N GLU A 335 16.30 -12.68 -7.88
CA GLU A 335 16.51 -12.08 -6.55
C GLU A 335 16.04 -12.97 -5.40
N THR A 336 15.09 -13.87 -5.64
CA THR A 336 14.61 -14.78 -4.59
C THR A 336 15.39 -16.09 -4.53
N SER A 337 16.12 -16.46 -5.58
CA SER A 337 16.95 -17.66 -5.69
C SER A 337 18.19 -17.62 -4.80
N LYS A 338 18.56 -18.78 -4.22
CA LYS A 338 19.69 -18.90 -3.29
C LYS A 338 20.46 -20.19 -3.51
N GLY A 339 21.79 -20.14 -3.41
CA GLY A 339 22.65 -21.32 -3.54
C GLY A 339 22.44 -22.02 -4.88
N ASN A 340 22.06 -23.29 -4.86
CA ASN A 340 21.73 -24.09 -6.06
C ASN A 340 20.23 -24.13 -6.37
N TYR A 341 19.40 -23.46 -5.58
CA TYR A 341 17.95 -23.45 -5.78
C TYR A 341 17.54 -22.23 -6.62
N VAL A 342 16.71 -22.48 -7.63
CA VAL A 342 16.08 -21.44 -8.45
C VAL A 342 14.58 -21.39 -8.14
N ASN A 343 14.10 -20.25 -7.65
CA ASN A 343 12.67 -20.05 -7.44
C ASN A 343 12.03 -19.62 -8.76
N LEU A 344 10.95 -20.29 -9.13
CA LEU A 344 10.08 -19.86 -10.24
C LEU A 344 8.76 -19.30 -9.67
N LEU A 345 8.07 -18.51 -10.49
CA LEU A 345 6.74 -18.02 -10.18
C LEU A 345 5.78 -19.20 -9.99
N TYR A 346 4.83 -19.01 -9.08
CA TYR A 346 3.73 -19.96 -8.94
C TYR A 346 2.80 -19.89 -10.17
N PRO A 347 2.18 -21.01 -10.58
CA PRO A 347 1.35 -21.06 -11.79
C PRO A 347 0.19 -20.06 -11.78
N LYS A 348 -0.49 -19.86 -10.65
CA LYS A 348 -1.63 -18.94 -10.57
C LYS A 348 -1.18 -17.49 -10.58
N THR A 349 0.00 -17.19 -10.03
CA THR A 349 0.61 -15.86 -10.15
C THR A 349 0.94 -15.55 -11.60
N ALA A 350 1.62 -16.46 -12.30
CA ALA A 350 1.94 -16.29 -13.71
C ALA A 350 0.69 -16.13 -14.58
N ASN A 351 -0.33 -16.97 -14.34
CA ASN A 351 -1.59 -16.87 -15.06
C ASN A 351 -2.33 -15.56 -14.79
N TYR A 352 -2.28 -15.04 -13.55
CA TYR A 352 -2.83 -13.71 -13.26
C TYR A 352 -2.12 -12.63 -14.09
N LEU A 353 -0.78 -12.64 -14.13
CA LEU A 353 -0.03 -11.67 -14.92
C LEU A 353 -0.38 -11.76 -16.41
N LEU A 354 -0.44 -12.98 -16.96
CA LEU A 354 -0.75 -13.18 -18.37
C LEU A 354 -2.18 -12.76 -18.73
N LYS A 355 -3.17 -13.17 -17.94
CA LYS A 355 -4.59 -13.01 -18.25
C LYS A 355 -5.18 -11.68 -17.76
N GLU A 356 -4.88 -11.27 -16.52
CA GLU A 356 -5.52 -10.12 -15.89
C GLU A 356 -4.73 -8.82 -16.07
N VAL A 357 -3.42 -8.91 -16.26
CA VAL A 357 -2.54 -7.73 -16.43
C VAL A 357 -2.20 -7.51 -17.90
N CYS A 358 -1.62 -8.52 -18.54
CA CYS A 358 -1.25 -8.44 -19.96
C CYS A 358 -2.44 -8.68 -20.90
N MET A 359 -3.59 -9.15 -20.40
CA MET A 359 -4.79 -9.42 -21.19
C MET A 359 -4.54 -10.37 -22.39
N ILE A 360 -3.60 -11.30 -22.23
CA ILE A 360 -3.24 -12.26 -23.30
C ILE A 360 -4.36 -13.29 -23.45
N PRO A 361 -4.81 -13.59 -24.68
CA PRO A 361 -5.82 -14.60 -24.94
C PRO A 361 -5.45 -15.98 -24.41
N GLU A 362 -6.45 -16.70 -23.88
CA GLU A 362 -6.24 -18.02 -23.27
C GLU A 362 -5.73 -19.07 -24.28
N GLU A 363 -6.06 -18.89 -25.57
CA GLU A 363 -5.53 -19.67 -26.69
C GLU A 363 -4.00 -19.61 -26.77
N ILE A 364 -3.38 -18.44 -26.56
CA ILE A 364 -1.91 -18.27 -26.56
C ILE A 364 -1.31 -18.83 -25.28
N ILE A 365 -1.94 -18.56 -24.13
CA ILE A 365 -1.44 -19.01 -22.81
C ILE A 365 -1.38 -20.54 -22.75
N LYS A 366 -2.39 -21.22 -23.32
CA LYS A 366 -2.51 -22.69 -23.29
C LYS A 366 -1.98 -23.39 -24.54
N ASP A 367 -1.47 -22.64 -25.51
CA ASP A 367 -0.92 -23.22 -26.74
C ASP A 367 0.19 -24.23 -26.42
N GLU A 368 0.09 -25.44 -26.98
CA GLU A 368 1.02 -26.53 -26.68
C GLU A 368 2.44 -26.23 -27.16
N ALA A 369 2.58 -25.58 -28.31
CA ALA A 369 3.89 -25.24 -28.87
C ALA A 369 4.58 -24.16 -28.03
N ILE A 370 3.85 -23.12 -27.63
CA ILE A 370 4.35 -22.08 -26.72
C ILE A 370 4.79 -22.70 -25.39
N ASN A 371 4.00 -23.61 -24.82
CA ASN A 371 4.35 -24.29 -23.57
C ASN A 371 5.56 -25.23 -23.71
N ALA A 372 5.73 -25.89 -24.86
CA ALA A 372 6.90 -26.72 -25.14
C ALA A 372 8.19 -25.88 -25.24
N LEU A 373 8.15 -24.77 -25.98
CA LEU A 373 9.28 -23.83 -26.06
C LEU A 373 9.57 -23.17 -24.70
N ALA A 374 8.53 -22.76 -23.96
CA ALA A 374 8.69 -22.21 -22.62
C ALA A 374 9.34 -23.23 -21.66
N SER A 375 9.04 -24.53 -21.81
CA SER A 375 9.67 -25.60 -21.03
C SER A 375 11.15 -25.77 -21.36
N THR A 376 11.53 -25.58 -22.63
CA THR A 376 12.94 -25.51 -23.05
C THR A 376 13.64 -24.32 -22.40
N LEU A 377 13.06 -23.12 -22.50
CA LEU A 377 13.59 -21.91 -21.87
C LEU A 377 13.73 -22.07 -20.36
N ARG A 378 12.72 -22.67 -19.70
CA ARG A 378 12.72 -22.95 -18.26
C ARG A 378 13.92 -23.81 -17.84
N HIS A 379 14.33 -24.79 -18.65
CA HIS A 379 15.52 -25.59 -18.37
C HIS A 379 16.76 -24.70 -18.20
N PHE A 380 16.98 -23.75 -19.12
CA PHE A 380 18.10 -22.80 -19.03
C PHE A 380 17.95 -21.80 -17.87
N VAL A 381 16.72 -21.37 -17.57
CA VAL A 381 16.41 -20.53 -16.40
C VAL A 381 16.80 -21.24 -15.08
N LEU A 382 16.51 -22.53 -14.95
CA LEU A 382 16.89 -23.34 -13.78
C LEU A 382 18.42 -23.43 -13.61
N GLU A 383 19.16 -23.30 -14.70
CA GLU A 383 20.63 -23.19 -14.69
C GLU A 383 21.14 -21.75 -14.62
N ARG A 384 20.24 -20.77 -14.45
CA ARG A 384 20.53 -19.33 -14.38
C ARG A 384 21.07 -18.72 -15.67
N ASN A 385 20.95 -19.42 -16.79
CA ASN A 385 21.19 -18.85 -18.10
C ASN A 385 19.91 -18.12 -18.57
N TYR A 386 19.79 -16.86 -18.16
CA TYR A 386 18.65 -16.00 -18.52
C TYR A 386 18.78 -15.37 -19.91
N GLY A 387 19.93 -15.51 -20.58
CA GLY A 387 20.26 -14.78 -21.81
C GLY A 387 19.25 -15.00 -22.92
N TYR A 388 18.79 -16.23 -23.11
CA TYR A 388 17.77 -16.55 -24.11
C TYR A 388 16.43 -15.86 -23.85
N VAL A 389 15.96 -15.85 -22.61
CA VAL A 389 14.71 -15.21 -22.24
C VAL A 389 14.83 -13.68 -22.33
N ASP A 390 15.97 -13.11 -21.90
CA ASP A 390 16.23 -11.68 -21.99
C ASP A 390 16.31 -11.21 -23.47
N SER A 391 16.94 -11.99 -24.35
CA SER A 391 16.96 -11.71 -25.79
C SER A 391 15.57 -11.80 -26.42
N ILE A 392 14.78 -12.82 -26.08
CA ILE A 392 13.37 -12.92 -26.52
C ILE A 392 12.59 -11.69 -26.08
N ARG A 393 12.64 -11.32 -24.79
CA ARG A 393 11.90 -10.17 -24.24
C ARG A 393 12.21 -8.85 -24.99
N ASN A 394 13.46 -8.68 -25.39
CA ASN A 394 13.93 -7.46 -26.06
C ASN A 394 13.79 -7.50 -27.59
N ALA A 395 13.38 -8.63 -28.18
CA ALA A 395 13.20 -8.77 -29.62
C ALA A 395 12.10 -7.84 -30.15
N ARG A 396 12.27 -7.38 -31.39
CA ARG A 396 11.35 -6.49 -32.11
C ARG A 396 10.64 -7.27 -33.20
N TYR A 397 9.40 -6.89 -33.50
CA TYR A 397 8.54 -7.61 -34.45
C TYR A 397 9.17 -7.78 -35.84
N GLU A 398 9.78 -6.74 -36.37
CA GLU A 398 10.39 -6.77 -37.70
C GLU A 398 11.85 -7.25 -37.71
N SER A 399 12.43 -7.58 -36.54
CA SER A 399 13.81 -8.07 -36.46
C SER A 399 13.86 -9.59 -36.44
N LYS A 400 14.94 -10.16 -37.00
CA LYS A 400 15.22 -11.60 -36.95
C LYS A 400 15.72 -12.07 -35.58
N ASP A 401 15.78 -11.17 -34.59
CA ASP A 401 16.36 -11.47 -33.28
C ASP A 401 15.58 -12.57 -32.56
N PHE A 402 14.26 -12.63 -32.77
CA PHE A 402 13.39 -13.63 -32.15
C PHE A 402 13.71 -15.04 -32.67
N GLU A 403 13.71 -15.22 -33.98
CA GLU A 403 13.99 -16.51 -34.64
C GLU A 403 15.44 -16.94 -34.43
N GLU A 404 16.40 -16.02 -34.55
CA GLU A 404 17.81 -16.32 -34.31
C GLU A 404 18.07 -16.76 -32.87
N THR A 405 17.41 -16.13 -31.90
CA THR A 405 17.53 -16.51 -30.49
C THR A 405 16.97 -17.90 -30.25
N ILE A 406 15.81 -18.23 -30.82
CA ILE A 406 15.20 -19.56 -30.71
C ILE A 406 16.06 -20.61 -31.40
N ALA A 407 16.60 -20.32 -32.59
CA ALA A 407 17.49 -21.25 -33.29
C ALA A 407 18.78 -21.54 -32.49
N LYS A 408 19.38 -20.51 -31.88
CA LYS A 408 20.56 -20.67 -30.99
C LYS A 408 20.22 -21.51 -29.76
N LEU A 409 19.09 -21.23 -29.11
CA LEU A 409 18.57 -21.99 -27.97
C LEU A 409 18.40 -23.47 -28.31
N LEU A 410 17.71 -23.80 -29.40
CA LEU A 410 17.42 -25.18 -29.80
C LEU A 410 18.70 -25.95 -30.15
N ARG A 411 19.65 -25.30 -30.82
CA ARG A 411 20.96 -25.90 -31.11
C ARG A 411 21.71 -26.27 -29.83
N GLU A 412 21.74 -25.38 -28.84
CA GLU A 412 22.37 -25.67 -27.56
C GLU A 412 21.61 -26.76 -26.78
N ALA A 413 20.27 -26.73 -26.81
CA ALA A 413 19.43 -27.75 -26.19
C ALA A 413 19.71 -29.15 -26.77
N GLN A 414 19.84 -29.26 -28.10
CA GLN A 414 20.17 -30.51 -28.78
C GLN A 414 21.54 -31.05 -28.36
N ILE A 415 22.58 -30.20 -28.32
CA ILE A 415 23.93 -30.59 -27.89
C ILE A 415 23.91 -31.15 -26.46
N ARG A 416 23.11 -30.57 -25.57
CA ARG A 416 23.02 -30.99 -24.16
C ARG A 416 22.16 -32.23 -23.94
N SER A 417 21.21 -32.48 -24.83
CA SER A 417 20.36 -33.67 -24.80
C SER A 417 21.04 -34.91 -25.40
N ASP A 418 22.30 -34.78 -25.85
CA ASP A 418 23.09 -35.89 -26.35
C ASP A 418 23.28 -36.96 -25.25
N PRO A 419 23.08 -38.26 -25.54
CA PRO A 419 23.20 -39.36 -24.58
C PRO A 419 24.49 -39.36 -23.73
N GLU A 420 25.58 -38.75 -24.20
CA GLU A 420 26.81 -38.61 -23.40
C GLU A 420 26.65 -37.70 -22.15
N HIS A 421 25.73 -36.74 -22.19
CA HIS A 421 25.59 -35.69 -21.16
C HIS A 421 24.56 -36.02 -20.07
N LYS A 422 23.79 -37.12 -20.21
CA LYS A 422 22.78 -37.63 -19.26
C LYS A 422 21.76 -36.60 -18.74
N LYS A 423 21.62 -35.44 -19.38
CA LYS A 423 20.67 -34.39 -19.01
C LYS A 423 19.53 -34.36 -20.02
N TYR A 424 18.31 -34.65 -19.55
CA TYR A 424 17.12 -34.48 -20.37
C TYR A 424 16.80 -32.99 -20.52
N VAL A 425 16.78 -32.51 -21.76
CA VAL A 425 16.29 -31.17 -22.12
C VAL A 425 15.00 -31.37 -22.92
N PRO A 426 13.87 -30.78 -22.52
CA PRO A 426 12.67 -30.80 -23.34
C PRO A 426 12.92 -29.96 -24.60
N ILE A 427 12.69 -30.53 -25.78
CA ILE A 427 12.89 -29.85 -27.07
C ILE A 427 11.57 -29.92 -27.85
N PRO A 428 11.01 -28.79 -28.32
CA PRO A 428 9.79 -28.77 -29.14
C PRO A 428 10.04 -29.39 -30.52
N SER A 429 8.98 -29.91 -31.14
CA SER A 429 9.05 -30.40 -32.52
C SER A 429 9.19 -29.26 -33.53
N ASP A 430 9.67 -29.58 -34.73
CA ASP A 430 9.75 -28.60 -35.83
C ASP A 430 8.38 -28.02 -36.19
N GLU A 431 7.31 -28.82 -36.11
CA GLU A 431 5.94 -28.37 -36.32
C GLU A 431 5.51 -27.36 -35.27
N GLN A 432 5.84 -27.61 -33.99
CA GLN A 432 5.57 -26.67 -32.91
C GLN A 432 6.33 -25.35 -33.12
N ILE A 433 7.61 -25.40 -33.52
CA ILE A 433 8.37 -24.18 -33.81
C ILE A 433 7.78 -23.39 -34.98
N ARG A 434 7.40 -24.06 -36.07
CA ARG A 434 6.74 -23.39 -37.21
C ARG A 434 5.42 -22.75 -36.80
N HIS A 435 4.64 -23.42 -35.94
CA HIS A 435 3.38 -22.89 -35.40
C HIS A 435 3.60 -21.63 -34.57
N ILE A 436 4.60 -21.60 -33.69
CA ILE A 436 4.95 -20.41 -32.90
C ILE A 436 5.30 -19.23 -33.81
N PHE A 437 6.14 -19.46 -34.83
CA PHE A 437 6.49 -18.40 -35.79
C PHE A 437 5.29 -17.94 -36.61
N SER A 438 4.41 -18.85 -37.00
CA SER A 438 3.17 -18.50 -37.70
C SER A 438 2.34 -17.53 -36.85
N ILE A 439 2.03 -17.87 -35.60
CA ILE A 439 1.25 -17.00 -34.70
C ILE A 439 1.97 -15.66 -34.49
N ALA A 440 3.27 -15.69 -34.19
CA ALA A 440 4.03 -14.48 -33.92
C ALA A 440 4.11 -13.54 -35.13
N SER A 441 4.02 -14.07 -36.37
CA SER A 441 4.06 -13.28 -37.60
C SER A 441 2.72 -12.69 -38.04
N GLU A 442 1.61 -13.01 -37.36
CA GLU A 442 0.27 -12.53 -37.74
C GLU A 442 0.13 -11.02 -37.57
N SER A 443 0.68 -10.46 -36.49
CA SER A 443 0.66 -9.03 -36.19
C SER A 443 1.68 -8.68 -35.11
N GLU A 444 2.02 -7.39 -34.98
CA GLU A 444 2.87 -6.90 -33.88
C GLU A 444 2.25 -7.18 -32.50
N GLU A 445 0.92 -7.14 -32.40
CA GLU A 445 0.21 -7.47 -31.17
C GLU A 445 0.39 -8.95 -30.80
N LYS A 446 0.14 -9.86 -31.75
CA LYS A 446 0.33 -11.31 -31.55
C LYS A 446 1.79 -11.63 -31.22
N PHE A 447 2.75 -10.99 -31.89
CA PHE A 447 4.17 -11.09 -31.57
C PHE A 447 4.45 -10.72 -30.11
N ASN A 448 3.96 -9.56 -29.65
CA ASN A 448 4.18 -9.11 -28.28
C ASN A 448 3.49 -10.02 -27.25
N GLN A 449 2.32 -10.58 -27.59
CA GLN A 449 1.61 -11.57 -26.76
C GLN A 449 2.44 -12.86 -26.63
N VAL A 450 2.90 -13.44 -27.74
CA VAL A 450 3.73 -14.66 -27.76
C VAL A 450 5.05 -14.44 -27.00
N LYS A 451 5.76 -13.35 -27.30
CA LYS A 451 7.00 -12.97 -26.63
C LYS A 451 6.83 -12.84 -25.11
N THR A 452 5.78 -12.16 -24.67
CA THR A 452 5.47 -11.96 -23.25
C THR A 452 5.08 -13.27 -22.57
N ALA A 453 4.25 -14.08 -23.23
CA ALA A 453 3.85 -15.39 -22.74
C ALA A 453 5.05 -16.31 -22.54
N LEU A 454 5.91 -16.46 -23.55
CA LEU A 454 7.15 -17.24 -23.44
C LEU A 454 8.04 -16.75 -22.28
N SER A 455 8.20 -15.43 -22.16
CA SER A 455 9.04 -14.82 -21.13
C SER A 455 8.54 -15.14 -19.71
N ILE A 456 7.23 -15.05 -19.46
CA ILE A 456 6.66 -15.33 -18.14
C ILE A 456 6.60 -16.84 -17.87
N LEU A 457 6.17 -17.66 -18.84
CA LEU A 457 6.04 -19.11 -18.69
C LEU A 457 7.38 -19.81 -18.47
N ALA A 458 8.46 -19.29 -19.05
CA ALA A 458 9.83 -19.76 -18.81
C ALA A 458 10.25 -19.60 -17.33
N PHE A 459 9.74 -18.56 -16.64
CA PHE A 459 9.98 -18.31 -15.22
C PHE A 459 8.90 -18.89 -14.30
N THR A 460 8.04 -19.79 -14.79
CA THR A 460 6.90 -20.32 -14.03
C THR A 460 7.10 -21.79 -13.68
N TRP A 461 6.71 -22.20 -12.48
CA TRP A 461 6.75 -23.61 -12.07
C TRP A 461 5.77 -24.43 -12.92
N HIS A 462 6.19 -25.61 -13.35
CA HIS A 462 5.28 -26.55 -14.01
C HIS A 462 4.93 -27.65 -13.01
N ARG A 463 3.67 -27.70 -12.58
CA ARG A 463 3.14 -28.90 -11.92
C ARG A 463 2.94 -29.94 -13.02
N SER A 464 3.96 -30.74 -13.31
CA SER A 464 3.68 -32.00 -13.98
C SER A 464 2.95 -32.89 -12.98
N GLU A 465 1.77 -33.39 -13.33
CA GLU A 465 0.99 -34.35 -12.51
C GLU A 465 1.72 -35.68 -12.25
N LYS A 466 2.97 -35.84 -12.73
CA LYS A 466 3.76 -37.07 -12.67
C LYS A 466 4.75 -37.17 -11.50
N VAL A 467 5.01 -36.11 -10.73
CA VAL A 467 6.00 -36.17 -9.63
C VAL A 467 5.45 -36.84 -8.35
N ASN A 468 4.15 -37.10 -8.25
CA ASN A 468 3.54 -37.75 -7.07
C ASN A 468 3.66 -39.28 -7.01
N LYS A 469 4.53 -39.92 -7.82
CA LYS A 469 4.69 -41.39 -7.79
C LYS A 469 6.06 -41.92 -7.36
N GLU A 470 7.09 -41.08 -7.22
CA GLU A 470 8.45 -41.57 -6.93
C GLU A 470 9.11 -40.99 -5.66
N GLU A 471 8.47 -40.06 -4.94
CA GLU A 471 8.96 -39.58 -3.63
C GLU A 471 8.18 -40.14 -2.42
N VAL A 472 7.45 -41.24 -2.62
CA VAL A 472 6.94 -42.08 -1.53
C VAL A 472 7.28 -43.54 -1.84
N SER A 473 8.57 -43.86 -1.72
CA SER A 473 9.05 -45.24 -1.53
C SER A 473 10.28 -45.24 -0.65
#